data_AF-A0A6V7IYQ8-F1
#
_entry.id   AF-A0A6V7IYQ8-F1
#
_cell.length_a   1.000
_cell.length_b   1.000
_cell.length_c   1.000
_cell.angle_alpha   90.00
_cell.angle_beta   90.00
_cell.angle_gamma   90.00
#
_symmetry.space_group_name_H-M   'P 1'
#
loop_
_entity.id
_entity.type
_entity.pdbx_description
1 polymer ?
#
loop_
_entity_poly.entity_id
_entity_poly.type
_entity_poly.pdbx_seq_one_letter_code
_entity_poly.pdbx_strand_id
1 'polypeptide(L)'
;ALSDQEKKKYNDRAKGDNGGSIAAARTSSARPKMTNWGETIATVEAREKKKADYDEDMRREIEETIQLAAYSKKIPELSFFFLHVNYFYTKEGLDGSIDYIPAEIAICEFSLEYGCKRWYHQIINIDVELGYRRELMEHAEDSHKLQPDYEKGEKDYQIILKKFQNILHKEMIRTGKMPPVYAAKRVQPIVKCFLERLKKTADDEGWKGTKEIANLYSLEILFGKLMAVTNPDIAALNCNTSVLAEAEFEKGAFEFAPNIECE
;
A
#
# COMPACT_ATOMS: atom_id res chain seq x y z
N ALA A 1 -0.40 47.87 -29.18
CA ALA A 1 0.18 47.97 -27.81
C ALA A 1 -0.87 48.57 -26.89
N LEU A 2 -1.10 48.00 -25.71
CA LEU A 2 -2.08 48.54 -24.74
C LEU A 2 -1.70 49.97 -24.34
N SER A 3 -2.71 50.84 -24.19
CA SER A 3 -2.51 52.22 -23.77
C SER A 3 -2.00 52.28 -22.32
N ASP A 4 -1.29 53.34 -21.97
CA ASP A 4 -0.71 53.47 -20.62
C ASP A 4 -1.79 53.56 -19.52
N GLN A 5 -3.00 54.00 -19.86
CA GLN A 5 -4.16 53.97 -18.96
C GLN A 5 -4.68 52.55 -18.71
N GLU A 6 -4.69 51.70 -19.73
CA GLU A 6 -5.09 50.30 -19.58
C GLU A 6 -4.05 49.49 -18.82
N LYS A 7 -2.75 49.72 -19.09
CA LYS A 7 -1.65 49.12 -18.31
C LYS A 7 -1.74 49.54 -16.84
N LYS A 8 -2.07 50.79 -16.57
CA LYS A 8 -2.28 51.29 -15.20
C LYS A 8 -3.43 50.58 -14.51
N LYS A 9 -4.56 50.38 -15.19
CA LYS A 9 -5.70 49.59 -14.68
C LYS A 9 -5.33 48.14 -14.33
N TYR A 10 -4.51 47.48 -15.15
CA TYR A 10 -4.02 46.13 -14.86
C TYR A 10 -3.01 46.10 -13.71
N ASN A 11 -2.10 47.06 -13.64
CA ASN A 11 -1.14 47.20 -12.54
C ASN A 11 -1.82 47.53 -11.20
N ASP A 12 -2.88 48.35 -11.21
CA ASP A 12 -3.64 48.69 -10.02
C ASP A 12 -4.46 47.50 -9.51
N ARG A 13 -5.01 46.67 -10.43
CA ARG A 13 -5.63 45.37 -10.07
C ARG A 13 -4.61 44.39 -9.49
N ALA A 14 -3.40 44.31 -10.05
CA ALA A 14 -2.33 43.46 -9.53
C ALA A 14 -1.80 43.93 -8.17
N LYS A 15 -1.77 45.24 -7.90
CA LYS A 15 -1.43 45.80 -6.58
C LYS A 15 -2.55 45.65 -5.54
N GLY A 16 -3.81 45.59 -5.98
CA GLY A 16 -4.95 45.25 -5.11
C GLY A 16 -4.88 43.82 -4.57
N ASP A 17 -4.35 42.88 -5.36
CA ASP A 17 -4.12 41.49 -4.96
C ASP A 17 -2.80 41.31 -4.17
N ASN A 18 -1.77 42.09 -4.47
CA ASN A 18 -0.48 42.05 -3.78
C ASN A 18 -0.34 43.19 -2.74
N GLY A 19 -1.03 43.04 -1.61
CA GLY A 19 -0.58 43.57 -0.31
C GLY A 19 -0.70 45.07 -0.08
N GLY A 20 -1.92 45.62 -0.12
CA GLY A 20 -2.10 47.08 0.02
C GLY A 20 -3.34 47.62 0.71
N SER A 21 -4.15 46.84 1.45
CA SER A 21 -5.07 47.35 2.49
C SER A 21 -5.80 46.22 3.21
N ILE A 22 -5.10 45.47 4.06
CA ILE A 22 -5.70 44.50 5.01
C ILE A 22 -5.07 44.72 6.39
N ALA A 23 -5.16 45.94 6.91
CA ALA A 23 -4.77 46.25 8.29
C ALA A 23 -5.97 46.64 9.18
N ALA A 24 -7.19 46.73 8.63
CA ALA A 24 -8.35 47.23 9.38
C ALA A 24 -9.68 46.53 9.05
N ALA A 25 -9.65 45.28 8.57
CA ALA A 25 -10.83 44.43 8.45
C ALA A 25 -10.51 43.02 8.93
N ARG A 26 -10.60 42.85 10.26
CA ARG A 26 -11.27 41.72 10.92
C ARG A 26 -11.27 40.38 10.15
N THR A 27 -10.45 39.45 10.63
CA THR A 27 -10.88 38.08 11.00
C THR A 27 -11.89 37.41 10.06
N SER A 28 -11.40 36.81 8.97
CA SER A 28 -11.78 35.47 8.47
C SER A 28 -11.29 35.29 7.02
N SER A 29 -10.57 34.20 6.77
CA SER A 29 -10.24 33.65 5.44
C SER A 29 -9.35 34.49 4.51
N ALA A 30 -8.05 34.58 4.83
CA ALA A 30 -7.06 34.62 3.74
C ALA A 30 -7.31 33.36 2.89
N ARG A 31 -7.65 33.53 1.60
CA ARG A 31 -7.93 32.39 0.74
C ARG A 31 -6.70 31.46 0.76
N PRO A 32 -6.87 30.17 1.07
CA PRO A 32 -5.74 29.26 1.12
C PRO A 32 -5.05 29.24 -0.24
N LYS A 33 -3.71 29.21 -0.25
CA LYS A 33 -2.97 29.03 -1.50
C LYS A 33 -3.37 27.67 -2.08
N MET A 34 -3.75 27.67 -3.35
CA MET A 34 -4.19 26.47 -4.06
C MET A 34 -3.16 26.06 -5.12
N THR A 35 -3.15 24.78 -5.45
CA THR A 35 -2.43 24.25 -6.60
C THR A 35 -3.19 24.57 -7.89
N ASN A 36 -2.55 24.37 -9.05
CA ASN A 36 -3.22 24.51 -10.36
C ASN A 36 -4.38 23.51 -10.57
N TRP A 37 -4.55 22.55 -9.65
CA TRP A 37 -5.61 21.55 -9.63
C TRP A 37 -6.73 21.89 -8.64
N GLY A 38 -6.68 23.07 -8.00
CA GLY A 38 -7.71 23.52 -7.06
C GLY A 38 -7.64 22.91 -5.66
N GLU A 39 -6.64 22.06 -5.38
CA GLU A 39 -6.37 21.57 -4.02
C GLU A 39 -5.63 22.64 -3.21
N THR A 40 -5.79 22.67 -1.89
CA THR A 40 -5.04 23.59 -1.03
C THR A 40 -3.59 23.10 -0.85
N ILE A 41 -2.60 23.99 -0.88
CA ILE A 41 -1.18 23.60 -0.65
C ILE A 41 -1.02 22.88 0.70
N ALA A 42 -1.69 23.37 1.76
CA ALA A 42 -1.66 22.74 3.07
C ALA A 42 -2.21 21.29 3.07
N THR A 43 -3.17 20.96 2.20
CA THR A 43 -3.68 19.57 2.10
C THR A 43 -2.67 18.67 1.39
N VAL A 44 -1.95 19.19 0.40
CA VAL A 44 -0.87 18.47 -0.29
C VAL A 44 0.30 18.24 0.65
N GLU A 45 0.79 19.28 1.32
CA GLU A 45 1.89 19.18 2.30
C GLU A 45 1.54 18.22 3.45
N ALA A 46 0.30 18.23 3.94
CA ALA A 46 -0.14 17.28 4.96
C ALA A 46 -0.17 15.84 4.44
N ARG A 47 -0.53 15.61 3.16
CA ARG A 47 -0.52 14.29 2.51
C ARG A 47 0.92 13.79 2.33
N GLU A 48 1.82 14.65 1.88
CA GLU A 48 3.25 14.35 1.73
C GLU A 48 3.91 14.04 3.07
N LYS A 49 3.65 14.87 4.10
CA LYS A 49 4.16 14.64 5.45
C LYS A 49 3.66 13.31 6.02
N LYS A 50 2.36 13.01 5.92
CA LYS A 50 1.81 11.72 6.38
C LYS A 50 2.47 10.53 5.68
N LYS A 51 2.78 10.64 4.40
CA LYS A 51 3.50 9.60 3.66
C LYS A 51 4.93 9.45 4.15
N ALA A 52 5.64 10.56 4.36
CA ALA A 52 7.01 10.54 4.88
C ALA A 52 7.08 9.95 6.31
N ASP A 53 6.18 10.38 7.19
CA ASP A 53 6.07 9.87 8.57
C ASP A 53 5.81 8.35 8.56
N TYR A 54 4.90 7.89 7.69
CA TYR A 54 4.61 6.45 7.51
C TYR A 54 5.83 5.67 7.02
N ASP A 55 6.55 6.20 6.02
CA ASP A 55 7.73 5.56 5.46
C ASP A 55 8.88 5.47 6.48
N GLU A 56 9.04 6.48 7.33
CA GLU A 56 10.01 6.49 8.42
C GLU A 56 9.65 5.50 9.52
N ASP A 57 8.38 5.47 9.93
CA ASP A 57 7.86 4.55 10.94
C ASP A 57 8.02 3.09 10.50
N MET A 58 7.66 2.78 9.24
CA MET A 58 7.86 1.47 8.63
C MET A 58 9.33 1.05 8.68
N ARG A 59 10.24 1.91 8.23
CA ARG A 59 11.68 1.60 8.19
C ARG A 59 12.23 1.34 9.59
N ARG A 60 11.82 2.16 10.56
CA ARG A 60 12.23 2.03 11.95
C ARG A 60 11.74 0.71 12.54
N GLU A 61 10.48 0.35 12.36
CA GLU A 61 9.94 -0.90 12.90
C GLU A 61 10.58 -2.15 12.28
N ILE A 62 10.84 -2.14 10.97
CA ILE A 62 11.57 -3.21 10.29
C ILE A 62 12.98 -3.35 10.87
N GLU A 63 13.70 -2.23 11.02
CA GLU A 63 15.05 -2.21 11.58
C GLU A 63 15.06 -2.76 13.01
N GLU A 64 14.20 -2.23 13.88
CA GLU A 64 14.11 -2.65 15.29
C GLU A 64 13.80 -4.15 15.41
N THR A 65 12.86 -4.65 14.60
CA THR A 65 12.48 -6.07 14.60
C THR A 65 13.65 -6.96 14.18
N ILE A 66 14.36 -6.61 13.11
CA ILE A 66 15.50 -7.39 12.61
C ILE A 66 16.68 -7.30 13.58
N GLN A 67 17.00 -6.12 14.10
CA GLN A 67 18.10 -5.94 15.06
C GLN A 67 17.85 -6.72 16.35
N LEU A 68 16.63 -6.71 16.87
CA LEU A 68 16.28 -7.48 18.08
C LEU A 68 16.41 -8.98 17.84
N ALA A 69 15.97 -9.46 16.67
CA ALA A 69 16.14 -10.86 16.27
C ALA A 69 17.62 -11.21 16.06
N ALA A 70 18.42 -10.31 15.50
CA ALA A 70 19.86 -10.47 15.31
C ALA A 70 20.59 -10.59 16.65
N TYR A 71 20.31 -9.68 17.58
CA TYR A 71 20.85 -9.68 18.94
C TYR A 71 20.52 -10.98 19.68
N SER A 72 19.29 -11.47 19.50
CA SER A 72 18.81 -12.71 20.11
C SER A 72 19.23 -13.98 19.35
N LYS A 73 19.92 -13.85 18.20
CA LYS A 73 20.29 -14.95 17.29
C LYS A 73 19.08 -15.77 16.78
N LYS A 74 17.94 -15.11 16.61
CA LYS A 74 16.65 -15.71 16.20
C LYS A 74 16.16 -15.23 14.83
N ILE A 75 17.03 -14.67 14.01
CA ILE A 75 16.69 -14.29 12.63
C ILE A 75 16.07 -15.47 11.86
N PRO A 76 16.59 -16.72 11.95
CA PRO A 76 15.99 -17.84 11.22
C PRO A 76 14.54 -18.17 11.60
N GLU A 77 14.20 -17.97 12.88
CA GLU A 77 12.89 -18.28 13.47
C GLU A 77 11.83 -17.21 13.18
N LEU A 78 12.25 -15.99 12.81
CA LEU A 78 11.36 -14.83 12.64
C LEU A 78 10.34 -15.10 11.52
N SER A 79 9.06 -14.91 11.85
CA SER A 79 7.96 -15.10 10.90
C SER A 79 7.63 -13.78 10.20
N PHE A 80 7.58 -13.81 8.88
CA PHE A 80 7.18 -12.71 8.01
C PHE A 80 5.91 -13.10 7.25
N PHE A 81 5.04 -12.13 6.98
CA PHE A 81 3.80 -12.36 6.24
C PHE A 81 3.85 -11.66 4.90
N PHE A 82 3.91 -12.42 3.81
CA PHE A 82 3.96 -11.87 2.45
C PHE A 82 2.58 -11.86 1.84
N LEU A 83 2.15 -10.72 1.30
CA LEU A 83 0.82 -10.52 0.74
C LEU A 83 0.91 -10.10 -0.73
N HIS A 84 0.16 -10.81 -1.57
CA HIS A 84 -0.03 -10.50 -2.98
C HIS A 84 -1.53 -10.45 -3.30
N VAL A 85 -1.92 -9.53 -4.17
CA VAL A 85 -3.30 -9.35 -4.60
C VAL A 85 -3.31 -9.10 -6.10
N ASN A 86 -4.07 -9.91 -6.84
CA ASN A 86 -4.46 -9.61 -8.22
C ASN A 86 -5.76 -8.81 -8.22
N TYR A 87 -6.03 -8.07 -9.29
CA TYR A 87 -7.22 -7.24 -9.45
C TYR A 87 -7.87 -7.52 -10.80
N PHE A 88 -9.16 -7.24 -10.94
CA PHE A 88 -9.88 -7.38 -12.20
C PHE A 88 -9.81 -6.12 -13.05
N TYR A 89 -10.14 -4.97 -12.44
CA TYR A 89 -10.18 -3.68 -13.11
C TYR A 89 -10.01 -2.55 -12.10
N THR A 90 -9.83 -1.34 -12.61
CA THR A 90 -9.62 -0.13 -11.80
C THR A 90 -10.78 0.83 -11.91
N LYS A 91 -11.00 1.63 -10.87
CA LYS A 91 -11.96 2.74 -10.88
C LYS A 91 -11.27 4.02 -10.48
N GLU A 92 -11.57 5.10 -11.18
CA GLU A 92 -11.09 6.42 -10.80
C GLU A 92 -12.04 7.05 -9.77
N GLY A 93 -11.49 7.41 -8.62
CA GLY A 93 -12.16 8.16 -7.57
C GLY A 93 -12.28 9.64 -7.91
N LEU A 94 -13.23 10.33 -7.27
CA LEU A 94 -13.47 11.76 -7.47
C LEU A 94 -12.27 12.64 -7.06
N ASP A 95 -11.39 12.11 -6.22
CA ASP A 95 -10.15 12.73 -5.75
C ASP A 95 -8.92 12.34 -6.58
N GLY A 96 -9.11 11.67 -7.72
CA GLY A 96 -8.05 11.13 -8.56
C GLY A 96 -7.36 9.90 -7.98
N SER A 97 -7.91 9.30 -6.92
CA SER A 97 -7.44 8.00 -6.43
C SER A 97 -7.83 6.88 -7.39
N ILE A 98 -7.03 5.83 -7.44
CA ILE A 98 -7.34 4.63 -8.23
C ILE A 98 -7.76 3.55 -7.24
N ASP A 99 -8.98 3.05 -7.40
CA ASP A 99 -9.53 1.94 -6.64
C ASP A 99 -9.39 0.64 -7.43
N TYR A 100 -8.54 -0.27 -6.94
CA TYR A 100 -8.32 -1.57 -7.54
C TYR A 100 -9.38 -2.56 -7.02
N ILE A 101 -10.10 -3.23 -7.93
CA ILE A 101 -11.09 -4.24 -7.57
C ILE A 101 -10.39 -5.60 -7.48
N PRO A 102 -10.22 -6.18 -6.27
CA PRO A 102 -9.40 -7.36 -6.09
C PRO A 102 -10.06 -8.60 -6.72
N ALA A 103 -9.24 -9.45 -7.33
CA ALA A 103 -9.64 -10.69 -7.99
C ALA A 103 -9.17 -11.93 -7.24
N GLU A 104 -8.02 -11.85 -6.58
CA GLU A 104 -7.41 -12.97 -5.90
C GLU A 104 -6.44 -12.46 -4.85
N ILE A 105 -6.37 -13.18 -3.73
CA ILE A 105 -5.44 -12.88 -2.65
C ILE A 105 -4.60 -14.11 -2.33
N ALA A 106 -3.34 -13.86 -1.99
CA ALA A 106 -2.45 -14.87 -1.43
C ALA A 106 -1.65 -14.24 -0.29
N ILE A 107 -1.71 -14.85 0.88
CA ILE A 107 -0.88 -14.50 2.03
C ILE A 107 -0.11 -15.72 2.53
N CYS A 108 1.19 -15.57 2.76
CA CYS A 108 2.06 -16.64 3.23
C CYS A 108 2.83 -16.22 4.47
N GLU A 109 2.85 -17.07 5.49
CA GLU A 109 3.81 -16.99 6.59
C GLU A 109 5.12 -17.66 6.16
N PHE A 110 6.21 -16.93 6.22
CA PHE A 110 7.55 -17.36 5.84
C PHE A 110 8.53 -17.18 6.99
N SER A 111 9.46 -18.10 7.20
CA SER A 111 10.69 -17.84 7.97
C SER A 111 11.89 -18.42 7.24
N LEU A 112 13.10 -17.95 7.56
CA LEU A 112 14.30 -18.44 6.90
C LEU A 112 14.61 -19.90 7.29
N GLU A 113 14.25 -20.33 8.50
CA GLU A 113 14.46 -21.70 8.97
C GLU A 113 13.54 -22.73 8.28
N TYR A 114 12.26 -22.39 8.11
CA TYR A 114 11.24 -23.34 7.63
C TYR A 114 10.72 -23.04 6.23
N GLY A 115 11.12 -21.93 5.62
CA GLY A 115 10.53 -21.42 4.39
C GLY A 115 9.05 -21.05 4.59
N CYS A 116 8.21 -21.38 3.61
CA CYS A 116 6.76 -21.18 3.65
C CYS A 116 6.10 -22.15 4.64
N LYS A 117 5.62 -21.62 5.78
CA LYS A 117 5.01 -22.43 6.85
C LYS A 117 3.52 -22.67 6.63
N ARG A 118 2.80 -21.61 6.28
CA ARG A 118 1.34 -21.58 6.13
C ARG A 118 0.98 -20.56 5.07
N TRP A 119 -0.05 -20.85 4.29
CA TRP A 119 -0.58 -19.90 3.34
C TRP A 119 -2.11 -19.90 3.38
N TYR A 120 -2.67 -18.79 2.93
CA TYR A 120 -4.08 -18.63 2.65
C TYR A 120 -4.21 -18.00 1.27
N HIS A 121 -4.98 -18.66 0.42
CA HIS A 121 -5.27 -18.24 -0.93
C HIS A 121 -6.78 -18.23 -1.13
N GLN A 122 -7.29 -17.23 -1.86
CA GLN A 122 -8.71 -17.09 -2.16
C GLN A 122 -8.91 -16.24 -3.40
N ILE A 123 -9.62 -16.81 -4.39
CA ILE A 123 -10.21 -16.04 -5.49
C ILE A 123 -11.43 -15.30 -4.96
N ILE A 124 -11.58 -14.03 -5.33
CA ILE A 124 -12.65 -13.14 -4.87
C ILE A 124 -13.66 -12.96 -5.99
N ASN A 125 -14.91 -13.35 -5.73
CA ASN A 125 -15.99 -13.14 -6.67
C ASN A 125 -16.55 -11.72 -6.53
N ILE A 126 -16.86 -11.10 -7.67
CA ILE A 126 -17.39 -9.74 -7.72
C ILE A 126 -18.59 -9.66 -8.66
N ASP A 127 -19.51 -8.76 -8.32
CA ASP A 127 -20.52 -8.32 -9.27
C ASP A 127 -19.92 -7.21 -10.14
N VAL A 128 -19.70 -7.51 -11.42
CA VAL A 128 -19.06 -6.57 -12.35
C VAL A 128 -19.96 -5.37 -12.59
N GLU A 129 -19.47 -4.18 -12.25
CA GLU A 129 -20.22 -2.94 -12.47
C GLU A 129 -20.35 -2.60 -13.96
N LEU A 130 -21.46 -1.94 -14.30
CA LEU A 130 -21.76 -1.53 -15.67
C LEU A 130 -20.64 -0.61 -16.19
N GLY A 131 -20.12 -0.93 -17.38
CA GLY A 131 -19.06 -0.17 -18.04
C GLY A 131 -17.66 -0.80 -17.92
N TYR A 132 -17.42 -1.69 -16.96
CA TYR A 132 -16.09 -2.25 -16.69
C TYR A 132 -15.84 -3.63 -17.31
N ARG A 133 -16.85 -4.23 -17.95
CA ARG A 133 -16.74 -5.59 -18.50
C ARG A 133 -15.61 -5.72 -19.52
N ARG A 134 -15.36 -4.71 -20.34
CA ARG A 134 -14.28 -4.75 -21.33
C ARG A 134 -12.91 -4.75 -20.66
N GLU A 135 -12.66 -3.80 -19.76
CA GLU A 135 -11.39 -3.68 -19.01
C GLU A 135 -11.09 -4.97 -18.24
N LEU A 136 -12.10 -5.53 -17.57
CA LEU A 136 -11.99 -6.80 -16.88
C LEU A 136 -11.53 -7.91 -17.81
N MET A 137 -12.16 -8.07 -18.97
CA MET A 137 -11.83 -9.16 -19.90
C MET A 137 -10.42 -8.98 -20.48
N GLU A 138 -10.05 -7.77 -20.89
CA GLU A 138 -8.71 -7.46 -21.41
C GLU A 138 -7.63 -7.74 -20.34
N HIS A 139 -7.81 -7.21 -19.12
CA HIS A 139 -6.85 -7.43 -18.04
C HIS A 139 -6.76 -8.90 -17.62
N ALA A 140 -7.89 -9.59 -17.50
CA ALA A 140 -7.91 -11.00 -17.16
C ALA A 140 -7.20 -11.85 -18.22
N GLU A 141 -7.43 -11.58 -19.51
CA GLU A 141 -6.77 -12.32 -20.60
C GLU A 141 -5.24 -12.14 -20.58
N ASP A 142 -4.77 -10.92 -20.32
CA ASP A 142 -3.34 -10.57 -20.32
C ASP A 142 -2.60 -10.98 -19.02
N SER A 143 -3.32 -11.24 -17.93
CA SER A 143 -2.70 -11.48 -16.61
C SER A 143 -3.14 -12.79 -15.97
N HIS A 144 -4.11 -12.73 -15.05
CA HIS A 144 -4.46 -13.79 -14.11
C HIS A 144 -5.46 -14.82 -14.67
N LYS A 145 -6.10 -14.55 -15.82
CA LYS A 145 -7.05 -15.43 -16.52
C LYS A 145 -8.25 -15.87 -15.68
N LEU A 146 -8.61 -15.06 -14.68
CA LEU A 146 -9.72 -15.34 -13.78
C LEU A 146 -11.03 -14.79 -14.34
N GLN A 147 -12.11 -15.50 -14.07
CA GLN A 147 -13.47 -15.02 -14.29
C GLN A 147 -14.05 -14.45 -12.99
N PRO A 148 -14.91 -13.42 -13.06
CA PRO A 148 -15.44 -12.73 -11.88
C PRO A 148 -16.43 -13.57 -11.05
N ASP A 149 -16.95 -14.64 -11.64
CA ASP A 149 -17.93 -15.58 -11.07
C ASP A 149 -17.36 -17.00 -10.91
N TYR A 150 -16.10 -17.08 -10.49
CA TYR A 150 -15.42 -18.37 -10.30
C TYR A 150 -16.12 -19.24 -9.26
N GLU A 151 -16.36 -20.52 -9.57
CA GLU A 151 -17.17 -21.42 -8.75
C GLU A 151 -16.67 -21.55 -7.29
N LYS A 152 -15.34 -21.57 -7.09
CA LYS A 152 -14.71 -21.65 -5.76
C LYS A 152 -14.38 -20.28 -5.15
N GLY A 153 -14.79 -19.19 -5.81
CA GLY A 153 -14.53 -17.84 -5.34
C GLY A 153 -15.41 -17.45 -4.14
N GLU A 154 -14.90 -16.58 -3.29
CA GLU A 154 -15.62 -16.04 -2.13
C GLU A 154 -16.05 -14.60 -2.42
N LYS A 155 -17.29 -14.27 -2.09
CA LYS A 155 -17.84 -12.91 -2.26
C LYS A 155 -17.99 -12.18 -0.92
N ASP A 156 -18.07 -12.93 0.19
CA ASP A 156 -18.26 -12.37 1.51
C ASP A 156 -16.93 -11.91 2.13
N TYR A 157 -16.74 -10.60 2.17
CA TYR A 157 -15.56 -9.98 2.76
C TYR A 157 -15.41 -10.27 4.26
N GLN A 158 -16.48 -10.57 5.00
CA GLN A 158 -16.36 -10.97 6.40
C GLN A 158 -15.69 -12.34 6.53
N ILE A 159 -15.98 -13.26 5.60
CA ILE A 159 -15.33 -14.58 5.54
C ILE A 159 -13.85 -14.39 5.15
N ILE A 160 -13.58 -13.56 4.14
CA ILE A 160 -12.21 -13.25 3.71
C ILE A 160 -11.41 -12.62 4.85
N LEU A 161 -11.97 -11.62 5.54
CA LEU A 161 -11.35 -10.95 6.68
C LEU A 161 -11.06 -11.94 7.82
N LYS A 162 -12.00 -12.83 8.15
CA LYS A 162 -11.81 -13.86 9.17
C LYS A 162 -10.66 -14.79 8.84
N LYS A 163 -10.60 -15.29 7.58
CA LYS A 163 -9.52 -16.18 7.13
C LYS A 163 -8.17 -15.44 7.10
N PHE A 164 -8.16 -14.20 6.64
CA PHE A 164 -6.99 -13.32 6.65
C PHE A 164 -6.46 -13.12 8.07
N GLN A 165 -7.30 -12.72 9.03
CA GLN A 165 -6.86 -12.54 10.41
C GLN A 165 -6.40 -13.85 11.07
N ASN A 166 -6.98 -14.99 10.71
CA ASN A 166 -6.59 -16.29 11.24
C ASN A 166 -5.13 -16.66 10.93
N ILE A 167 -4.59 -16.26 9.77
CA ILE A 167 -3.17 -16.52 9.47
C ILE A 167 -2.24 -15.74 10.39
N LEU A 168 -2.60 -14.48 10.68
CA LEU A 168 -1.87 -13.53 11.53
C LEU A 168 -2.06 -13.81 13.03
N HIS A 169 -3.15 -14.46 13.41
CA HIS A 169 -3.61 -14.58 14.79
C HIS A 169 -2.58 -15.22 15.74
N LYS A 170 -1.85 -16.24 15.27
CA LYS A 170 -0.81 -16.90 16.08
C LYS A 170 0.30 -15.93 16.47
N GLU A 171 0.74 -15.11 15.51
CA GLU A 171 1.78 -14.12 15.76
C GLU A 171 1.26 -13.01 16.66
N MET A 172 0.03 -12.56 16.43
CA MET A 172 -0.62 -11.55 17.26
C MET A 172 -0.73 -11.99 18.73
N ILE A 173 -1.06 -13.27 19.00
CA ILE A 173 -1.05 -13.82 20.37
C ILE A 173 0.37 -13.82 20.95
N ARG A 174 1.39 -14.16 20.13
CA ARG A 174 2.77 -14.27 20.57
C ARG A 174 3.40 -12.92 20.92
N THR A 175 3.15 -11.89 20.12
CA THR A 175 3.77 -10.56 20.24
C THR A 175 2.88 -9.55 20.96
N GLY A 176 1.59 -9.83 21.07
CA GLY A 176 0.58 -8.90 21.58
C GLY A 176 0.24 -7.75 20.63
N LYS A 177 0.69 -7.80 19.37
CA LYS A 177 0.45 -6.76 18.34
C LYS A 177 0.13 -7.40 17.00
N MET A 178 -0.67 -6.73 16.16
CA MET A 178 -0.89 -7.20 14.79
C MET A 178 0.43 -7.17 14.01
N PRO A 179 0.91 -8.30 13.46
CA PRO A 179 2.12 -8.30 12.64
C PRO A 179 1.88 -7.53 11.33
N PRO A 180 2.91 -6.85 10.80
CA PRO A 180 2.83 -6.24 9.48
C PRO A 180 2.77 -7.31 8.39
N VAL A 181 2.19 -6.93 7.25
CA VAL A 181 2.25 -7.69 6.01
C VAL A 181 3.16 -6.97 5.02
N TYR A 182 3.95 -7.73 4.27
CA TYR A 182 4.91 -7.19 3.32
C TYR A 182 4.45 -7.47 1.90
N ALA A 183 4.51 -6.45 1.05
CA ALA A 183 4.21 -6.58 -0.37
C ALA A 183 5.30 -5.92 -1.22
N ALA A 184 5.52 -6.48 -2.41
CA ALA A 184 6.40 -5.90 -3.40
C ALA A 184 5.85 -4.53 -3.86
N LYS A 185 6.74 -3.57 -4.07
CA LYS A 185 6.46 -2.19 -4.50
C LYS A 185 5.49 -2.10 -5.67
N ARG A 186 5.62 -3.01 -6.65
CA ARG A 186 4.75 -3.06 -7.84
C ARG A 186 3.27 -3.31 -7.52
N VAL A 187 2.98 -4.09 -6.48
CA VAL A 187 1.60 -4.46 -6.10
C VAL A 187 1.10 -3.72 -4.85
N GLN A 188 1.94 -2.93 -4.18
CA GLN A 188 1.54 -2.19 -2.98
C GLN A 188 0.28 -1.34 -3.15
N PRO A 189 0.05 -0.60 -4.26
CA PRO A 189 -1.19 0.14 -4.45
C PRO A 189 -2.44 -0.77 -4.41
N ILE A 190 -2.36 -1.94 -5.04
CA ILE A 190 -3.44 -2.93 -5.09
C ILE A 190 -3.69 -3.51 -3.69
N VAL A 191 -2.62 -3.90 -3.01
CA VAL A 191 -2.67 -4.45 -1.65
C VAL A 191 -3.24 -3.42 -0.68
N LYS A 192 -2.88 -2.15 -0.82
CA LYS A 192 -3.41 -1.06 0.00
C LYS A 192 -4.93 -0.92 -0.17
N CYS A 193 -5.43 -0.90 -1.42
CA CYS A 193 -6.87 -0.88 -1.67
C CYS A 193 -7.58 -2.09 -1.05
N PHE A 194 -6.98 -3.28 -1.14
CA PHE A 194 -7.52 -4.48 -0.51
C PHE A 194 -7.58 -4.37 1.03
N LEU A 195 -6.51 -3.92 1.68
CA LEU A 195 -6.49 -3.72 3.13
C LEU A 195 -7.49 -2.64 3.58
N GLU A 196 -7.69 -1.59 2.79
CA GLU A 196 -8.73 -0.58 3.05
C GLU A 196 -10.14 -1.17 2.96
N ARG A 197 -10.41 -2.11 2.04
CA ARG A 197 -11.68 -2.86 2.00
C ARG A 197 -11.86 -3.72 3.25
N LEU A 198 -10.83 -4.47 3.64
CA LEU A 198 -10.85 -5.27 4.86
C LEU A 198 -11.09 -4.41 6.11
N LYS A 199 -10.49 -3.22 6.17
CA LYS A 199 -10.72 -2.26 7.24
C LYS A 199 -12.17 -1.80 7.31
N LYS A 200 -12.77 -1.42 6.16
CA LYS A 200 -14.20 -1.08 6.09
C LYS A 200 -15.07 -2.22 6.61
N THR A 201 -14.79 -3.46 6.18
CA THR A 201 -15.50 -4.65 6.67
C THR A 201 -15.31 -4.88 8.18
N ALA A 202 -14.14 -4.57 8.73
CA ALA A 202 -13.88 -4.69 10.16
C ALA A 202 -14.56 -3.60 11.00
N ASP A 203 -14.83 -2.43 10.40
CA ASP A 203 -15.52 -1.31 11.01
C ASP A 203 -17.06 -1.48 11.01
N ASP A 204 -17.60 -2.36 10.15
CA ASP A 204 -19.03 -2.68 10.09
C ASP A 204 -19.57 -3.19 11.44
N GLU A 205 -20.76 -2.73 11.84
CA GLU A 205 -21.39 -3.09 13.13
C GLU A 205 -21.64 -4.60 13.31
N GLY A 206 -21.78 -5.33 12.21
CA GLY A 206 -21.97 -6.78 12.21
C GLY A 206 -20.69 -7.57 12.53
N TRP A 207 -19.51 -6.93 12.42
CA TRP A 207 -18.23 -7.60 12.65
C TRP A 207 -17.94 -7.78 14.14
N LYS A 208 -17.67 -9.02 14.54
CA LYS A 208 -17.39 -9.41 15.94
C LYS A 208 -15.93 -9.75 16.21
N GLY A 209 -15.06 -9.69 15.20
CA GLY A 209 -13.64 -9.98 15.33
C GLY A 209 -12.81 -8.77 15.76
N THR A 210 -11.48 -8.88 15.66
CA THR A 210 -10.62 -7.71 15.88
C THR A 210 -10.84 -6.68 14.79
N LYS A 211 -10.85 -5.40 15.17
CA LYS A 211 -10.91 -4.26 14.25
C LYS A 211 -9.54 -3.85 13.73
N GLU A 212 -8.48 -4.38 14.33
CA GLU A 212 -7.10 -4.11 13.92
C GLU A 212 -6.82 -4.81 12.59
N ILE A 213 -6.21 -4.09 11.66
CA ILE A 213 -5.77 -4.58 10.36
C ILE A 213 -4.25 -4.39 10.28
N ALA A 214 -3.55 -5.34 9.65
CA ALA A 214 -2.10 -5.31 9.52
C ALA A 214 -1.62 -4.07 8.73
N ASN A 215 -0.49 -3.50 9.18
CA ASN A 215 0.22 -2.47 8.44
C ASN A 215 0.87 -3.06 7.18
N LEU A 216 0.89 -2.29 6.09
CA LEU A 216 1.48 -2.68 4.81
C LEU A 216 2.93 -2.18 4.67
N TYR A 217 3.89 -3.07 4.78
CA TYR A 217 5.31 -2.74 4.67
C TYR A 217 5.92 -3.16 3.34
N SER A 218 7.05 -2.53 3.00
CA SER A 218 7.79 -2.84 1.79
C SER A 218 8.62 -4.12 1.95
N LEU A 219 8.41 -5.05 1.03
CA LEU A 219 9.19 -6.27 0.93
C LEU A 219 10.64 -6.00 0.56
N GLU A 220 10.91 -4.99 -0.28
CA GLU A 220 12.25 -4.58 -0.71
C GLU A 220 13.09 -4.07 0.46
N ILE A 221 12.47 -3.26 1.33
CA ILE A 221 13.14 -2.77 2.54
C ILE A 221 13.44 -3.94 3.48
N LEU A 222 12.47 -4.81 3.72
CA LEU A 222 12.65 -6.01 4.55
C LEU A 222 13.80 -6.88 4.01
N PHE A 223 13.75 -7.23 2.73
CA PHE A 223 14.73 -8.09 2.08
C PHE A 223 16.13 -7.45 2.09
N GLY A 224 16.22 -6.16 1.77
CA GLY A 224 17.48 -5.41 1.83
C GLY A 224 18.11 -5.44 3.22
N LYS A 225 17.31 -5.29 4.28
CA LYS A 225 17.79 -5.35 5.67
C LYS A 225 18.19 -6.75 6.09
N LEU A 226 17.41 -7.77 5.72
CA LEU A 226 17.79 -9.17 5.96
C LEU A 226 19.09 -9.53 5.25
N MET A 227 19.27 -9.11 3.99
CA MET A 227 20.51 -9.31 3.25
C MET A 227 21.72 -8.69 3.97
N ALA A 228 21.61 -7.43 4.42
CA ALA A 228 22.70 -6.76 5.11
C ALA A 228 23.07 -7.44 6.43
N VAL A 229 22.08 -7.86 7.22
CA VAL A 229 22.33 -8.49 8.53
C VAL A 229 22.88 -9.91 8.39
N THR A 230 22.51 -10.62 7.32
CA THR A 230 22.98 -11.99 7.08
C THR A 230 24.28 -12.06 6.29
N ASN A 231 24.67 -11.00 5.57
CA ASN A 231 25.86 -10.96 4.73
C ASN A 231 26.77 -9.76 5.10
N PRO A 232 27.88 -10.00 5.83
CA PRO A 232 28.82 -8.96 6.24
C PRO A 232 29.39 -8.13 5.08
N ASP A 233 29.61 -8.75 3.92
CA ASP A 233 30.16 -8.06 2.74
C ASP A 233 29.18 -7.02 2.20
N ILE A 234 27.88 -7.33 2.19
CA ILE A 234 26.83 -6.40 1.75
C ILE A 234 26.70 -5.25 2.75
N ALA A 235 26.79 -5.54 4.05
CA ALA A 235 26.79 -4.51 5.08
C ALA A 235 27.97 -3.53 4.92
N ALA A 236 29.15 -4.03 4.55
CA ALA A 236 30.35 -3.22 4.36
C ALA A 236 30.27 -2.27 3.15
N LEU A 237 29.46 -2.60 2.13
CA LEU A 237 29.32 -1.79 0.92
C LEU A 237 28.59 -0.45 1.15
N ASN A 238 27.91 -0.28 2.29
CA ASN A 238 27.12 0.92 2.63
C ASN A 238 26.23 1.42 1.47
N CYS A 239 25.68 0.48 0.72
CA CYS A 239 24.87 0.73 -0.46
C CYS A 239 23.38 0.80 -0.09
N ASN A 240 22.56 1.33 -0.99
CA ASN A 240 21.12 1.31 -0.79
C ASN A 240 20.58 -0.11 -1.02
N THR A 241 20.39 -0.86 0.06
CA THR A 241 19.97 -2.25 0.05
C THR A 241 18.57 -2.46 -0.53
N SER A 242 17.70 -1.44 -0.53
CA SER A 242 16.38 -1.55 -1.16
C SER A 242 16.48 -1.58 -2.68
N VAL A 243 17.42 -0.85 -3.27
CA VAL A 243 17.64 -0.85 -4.72
C VAL A 243 18.22 -2.19 -5.17
N LEU A 244 19.13 -2.77 -4.38
CA LEU A 244 19.60 -4.13 -4.62
C LEU A 244 18.46 -5.15 -4.53
N ALA A 245 17.58 -5.01 -3.54
CA ALA A 245 16.40 -5.86 -3.42
C ALA A 245 15.48 -5.76 -4.65
N GLU A 246 15.22 -4.55 -5.15
CA GLU A 246 14.45 -4.33 -6.39
C GLU A 246 15.09 -5.09 -7.56
N ALA A 247 16.40 -4.94 -7.76
CA ALA A 247 17.13 -5.62 -8.83
C ALA A 247 17.12 -7.15 -8.70
N GLU A 248 17.16 -7.69 -7.47
CA GLU A 248 17.05 -9.15 -7.25
C GLU A 248 15.63 -9.67 -7.57
N PHE A 249 14.59 -8.93 -7.19
CA PHE A 249 13.21 -9.34 -7.50
C PHE A 249 12.86 -9.26 -8.99
N GLU A 250 13.48 -8.34 -9.74
CA GLU A 250 13.29 -8.22 -11.18
C GLU A 250 13.84 -9.43 -11.97
N LYS A 251 14.80 -10.17 -11.42
CA LYS A 251 15.37 -11.35 -12.10
C LYS A 251 14.37 -12.49 -12.27
N GLY A 252 13.28 -12.51 -11.49
CA GLY A 252 12.23 -13.53 -11.62
C GLY A 252 12.76 -14.96 -11.48
N ALA A 253 13.74 -15.19 -10.59
CA ALA A 253 14.47 -16.47 -10.54
C ALA A 253 13.60 -17.72 -10.36
N PHE A 254 12.39 -17.56 -9.83
CA PHE A 254 11.42 -18.63 -9.56
C PHE A 254 10.15 -18.53 -10.42
N GLU A 255 10.12 -17.69 -11.45
CA GLU A 255 8.92 -17.46 -12.28
C GLU A 255 8.45 -18.74 -13.01
N PHE A 256 9.38 -19.60 -13.40
CA PHE A 256 9.10 -20.87 -14.09
C PHE A 256 9.15 -22.09 -13.15
N ALA A 257 9.14 -21.87 -11.84
CA ALA A 257 9.10 -22.97 -10.88
C ALA A 257 7.72 -23.67 -10.98
N PRO A 258 7.67 -24.99 -11.20
CA PRO A 258 6.40 -25.71 -11.35
C PRO A 258 5.77 -26.04 -10.00
N ASN A 259 4.43 -26.16 -9.96
CA ASN A 259 3.63 -26.58 -8.81
C ASN A 259 3.67 -25.61 -7.61
N ILE A 260 3.79 -24.31 -7.88
CA ILE A 260 3.64 -23.25 -6.86
C ILE A 260 2.43 -22.35 -7.14
N GLU A 261 1.78 -22.57 -8.29
CA GLU A 261 0.55 -21.94 -8.74
C GLU A 261 -0.69 -22.43 -7.98
N CYS A 262 -1.78 -21.67 -8.09
CA CYS A 262 -3.09 -22.09 -7.62
C CYS A 262 -3.68 -23.21 -8.49
N GLU A 263 -4.55 -24.03 -7.90
CA GLU A 263 -5.28 -25.11 -8.59
C GLU A 263 -6.39 -24.62 -9.54
#